data_AF-A0A6C1PBA9-F1
#
_entry.id   AF-A0A6C1PBA9-F1
#
_cell.length_a   1.000
_cell.length_b   1.000
_cell.length_c   1.000
_cell.angle_alpha   90.00
_cell.angle_beta   90.00
_cell.angle_gamma   90.00
#
_symmetry.space_group_name_H-M   'P 1'
#
loop_
_entity.id
_entity.type
_entity.pdbx_description
1 polymer ?
#
loop_
_entity_poly.entity_id
_entity_poly.type
_entity_poly.pdbx_seq_one_letter_code
_entity_poly.pdbx_strand_id
1 'polypeptide(L)'
;MEKFSSVINRIKNYQCNLLKAAFLFVIGMFFVVSCSDSGTGIDEKSNASAIQFDIANAYIAIDDIIQPGITVLDGNGKALVGLTITWSSSQSNVAEVNSSGQITGKAPGSTVIEASVDGIKKSIQVDVFLGIGQGALELQEIDRAVMVYLQSQGIPGGSLAVVKDGRLVLSRGYGYADPQTQRMADPSTLFRYGSVSKPITSIAVMMLMQQGLLQMDDKPFSILSHLPVLPGETEDPRLNDVTLEQLLTHSAGWNTNRNVDNRIWQAVSQLRERDSGKIFRYGRGVALSTNPGTQYAYSNYATKAAARLMEFVTSTGYEEWVKTNVFLPLGITHVKFGKTALSDRDPDEARYHRANGYRPDIDDGAMIYYDASGSWIGRAVDLVRLLNGVEGKGGLQPLLTNQSIEIMTQRPGFYPSSGNYYAKYWSVNPVSGGLNWHHAGLADGAFADVWRMANGVTYAILLNQSPPGPRPDLTSLLNSVSNWPEHDLFDSYY
;
A
#
# COMPACT_ATOMS: atom_id res chain seq x y z
N MET A 1 5.66 -55.08 9.20
CA MET A 1 6.85 -55.36 8.39
C MET A 1 6.57 -55.41 6.88
N GLU A 2 5.61 -54.61 6.36
CA GLU A 2 5.40 -54.51 4.89
C GLU A 2 4.81 -53.15 4.45
N LYS A 3 5.05 -52.10 5.26
CA LYS A 3 4.74 -50.69 4.91
C LYS A 3 5.87 -49.73 5.27
N PHE A 4 7.11 -50.23 5.33
CA PHE A 4 8.34 -49.44 5.46
C PHE A 4 9.21 -49.48 4.18
N SER A 5 8.74 -50.14 3.11
CA SER A 5 9.50 -50.33 1.86
C SER A 5 9.13 -49.34 0.74
N SER A 6 8.11 -48.48 0.89
CA SER A 6 7.72 -47.51 -0.15
C SER A 6 8.29 -46.10 0.06
N VAL A 7 8.94 -45.83 1.19
CA VAL A 7 9.55 -44.52 1.51
C VAL A 7 11.05 -44.50 1.19
N ILE A 8 11.73 -45.66 1.23
CA ILE A 8 13.16 -45.77 0.89
C ILE A 8 13.42 -45.77 -0.64
N ASN A 9 12.41 -46.10 -1.46
CA ASN A 9 12.51 -46.07 -2.93
C ASN A 9 12.15 -44.72 -3.58
N ARG A 10 11.70 -43.71 -2.80
CA ARG A 10 11.50 -42.34 -3.32
C ARG A 10 12.66 -41.39 -3.01
N ILE A 11 13.54 -41.72 -2.07
CA ILE A 11 14.72 -40.91 -1.73
C ILE A 11 15.95 -41.28 -2.61
N LYS A 12 15.96 -42.45 -3.25
CA LYS A 12 17.03 -42.88 -4.17
C LYS A 12 16.95 -42.34 -5.61
N ASN A 13 15.85 -41.67 -5.99
CA ASN A 13 15.65 -41.13 -7.35
C ASN A 13 15.91 -39.62 -7.52
N TYR A 14 16.38 -38.93 -6.47
CA TYR A 14 16.68 -37.48 -6.55
C TYR A 14 18.17 -37.12 -6.45
N GLN A 15 19.07 -38.09 -6.25
CA GLN A 15 20.51 -37.82 -6.11
C GLN A 15 21.42 -38.50 -7.15
N CYS A 16 20.88 -38.96 -8.29
CA CYS A 16 21.71 -39.61 -9.32
C CYS A 16 21.50 -39.10 -10.77
N ASN A 17 20.83 -37.97 -10.96
CA ASN A 17 20.67 -37.33 -12.29
C ASN A 17 21.36 -35.96 -12.41
N LEU A 18 22.25 -35.62 -11.47
CA LEU A 18 23.05 -34.38 -11.47
C LEU A 18 24.49 -34.57 -11.98
N LEU A 19 24.83 -35.76 -12.51
CA LEU A 19 26.10 -36.02 -13.19
C LEU A 19 25.90 -37.05 -14.29
N LYS A 20 25.49 -36.57 -15.49
CA LYS A 20 25.67 -37.18 -16.84
C LYS A 20 24.55 -36.72 -17.78
N ALA A 21 24.64 -35.49 -18.26
CA ALA A 21 24.03 -35.06 -19.52
C ALA A 21 24.84 -33.88 -20.08
N ALA A 22 26.16 -34.04 -20.09
CA ALA A 22 27.02 -33.38 -21.05
C ALA A 22 27.20 -34.38 -22.21
N PHE A 23 27.27 -33.84 -23.43
CA PHE A 23 27.57 -34.48 -24.71
C PHE A 23 26.41 -35.01 -25.58
N LEU A 24 26.40 -34.47 -26.81
CA LEU A 24 25.89 -35.00 -28.09
C LEU A 24 24.38 -34.92 -28.35
N PHE A 25 23.96 -33.94 -29.14
CA PHE A 25 23.22 -34.19 -30.39
C PHE A 25 23.42 -33.02 -31.38
N VAL A 26 24.18 -33.29 -32.45
CA VAL A 26 24.27 -32.48 -33.67
C VAL A 26 23.87 -33.40 -34.82
N ILE A 27 22.84 -33.00 -35.57
CA ILE A 27 22.55 -33.43 -36.95
C ILE A 27 22.34 -32.09 -37.68
N GLY A 28 23.09 -31.68 -38.70
CA GLY A 28 23.75 -32.45 -39.73
C GLY A 28 22.99 -32.29 -41.06
N MET A 29 22.91 -31.07 -41.58
CA MET A 29 22.44 -30.82 -42.95
C MET A 29 23.59 -30.18 -43.74
N PHE A 30 24.18 -31.00 -44.62
CA PHE A 30 25.22 -30.60 -45.57
C PHE A 30 24.60 -29.75 -46.69
N PHE A 31 25.13 -28.55 -46.90
CA PHE A 31 25.25 -27.98 -48.24
C PHE A 31 26.70 -27.53 -48.46
N VAL A 32 27.19 -27.94 -49.63
CA VAL A 32 28.57 -27.90 -50.11
C VAL A 32 29.05 -26.46 -50.27
N VAL A 33 30.19 -26.12 -49.66
CA VAL A 33 30.98 -24.94 -50.03
C VAL A 33 32.25 -25.43 -50.70
N SER A 34 32.46 -25.00 -51.94
CA SER A 34 33.68 -25.20 -52.71
C SER A 34 34.86 -24.52 -52.01
N CYS A 35 35.99 -25.22 -51.92
CA CYS A 35 37.27 -24.60 -51.59
C CYS A 35 37.64 -23.54 -52.63
N SER A 36 37.79 -22.30 -52.19
CA SER A 36 38.80 -21.39 -52.73
C SER A 36 39.70 -20.99 -51.58
N ASP A 37 40.93 -21.48 -51.65
CA ASP A 37 42.00 -21.24 -50.70
C ASP A 37 42.70 -19.93 -51.09
N SER A 38 42.64 -18.90 -50.24
CA SER A 38 43.62 -17.81 -50.16
C SER A 38 43.30 -16.87 -49.01
N GLY A 39 43.78 -17.22 -47.82
CA GLY A 39 43.81 -16.28 -46.71
C GLY A 39 44.34 -16.93 -45.45
N THR A 40 45.62 -16.70 -45.16
CA THR A 40 46.14 -16.76 -43.79
C THR A 40 45.45 -15.68 -42.96
N GLY A 41 44.20 -15.91 -42.58
CA GLY A 41 43.47 -15.11 -41.62
C GLY A 41 43.79 -15.67 -40.23
N ILE A 42 44.64 -14.96 -39.52
CA ILE A 42 44.69 -14.99 -38.06
C ILE A 42 43.22 -14.84 -37.62
N ASP A 43 42.71 -15.68 -36.72
CA ASP A 43 41.43 -15.44 -36.05
C ASP A 43 41.60 -14.10 -35.33
N GLU A 44 41.26 -12.99 -36.01
CA GLU A 44 41.28 -11.67 -35.44
C GLU A 44 40.28 -11.74 -34.30
N LYS A 45 40.81 -11.74 -33.07
CA LYS A 45 40.04 -11.44 -31.87
C LYS A 45 39.26 -10.17 -32.22
N SER A 46 37.97 -10.29 -32.52
CA SER A 46 37.20 -9.14 -32.96
C SER A 46 37.23 -8.15 -31.82
N ASN A 47 37.92 -7.03 -32.02
CA ASN A 47 38.14 -6.06 -30.96
C ASN A 47 36.78 -5.51 -30.54
N ALA A 48 36.60 -5.32 -29.23
CA ALA A 48 35.45 -4.58 -28.74
C ALA A 48 35.41 -3.21 -29.43
N SER A 49 34.22 -2.77 -29.82
CA SER A 49 33.96 -1.45 -30.44
C SER A 49 32.97 -0.61 -29.63
N ALA A 50 32.11 -1.27 -28.86
CA ALA A 50 31.11 -0.62 -28.01
C ALA A 50 30.73 -1.48 -26.80
N ILE A 51 30.25 -0.81 -25.76
CA ILE A 51 29.59 -1.41 -24.59
C ILE A 51 28.17 -0.82 -24.52
N GLN A 52 27.18 -1.68 -24.31
CA GLN A 52 25.79 -1.31 -24.12
C GLN A 52 25.28 -1.83 -22.78
N PHE A 53 24.62 -0.94 -22.03
CA PHE A 53 23.81 -1.30 -20.88
C PHE A 53 22.35 -1.47 -21.32
N ASP A 54 21.63 -2.38 -20.67
CA ASP A 54 20.18 -2.54 -20.82
C ASP A 54 19.37 -1.40 -20.17
N ILE A 55 20.00 -0.64 -19.28
CA ILE A 55 19.45 0.56 -18.65
C ILE A 55 20.31 1.80 -18.94
N ALA A 56 19.67 2.97 -18.93
CA ALA A 56 20.36 4.25 -19.08
C ALA A 56 20.84 4.85 -17.74
N ASN A 57 20.09 4.59 -16.66
CA ASN A 57 20.35 5.06 -15.31
C ASN A 57 19.73 4.10 -14.29
N ALA A 58 20.14 4.20 -13.04
CA ALA A 58 19.54 3.49 -11.92
C ALA A 58 19.20 4.45 -10.78
N TYR A 59 18.01 4.30 -10.22
CA TYR A 59 17.55 4.96 -9.00
C TYR A 59 17.24 3.89 -7.96
N ILE A 60 18.12 3.73 -6.96
CA ILE A 60 18.08 2.61 -6.01
C ILE A 60 18.10 3.10 -4.57
N ALA A 61 17.54 2.32 -3.65
CA ALA A 61 17.61 2.64 -2.23
C ALA A 61 19.01 2.29 -1.65
N ILE A 62 19.26 2.70 -0.41
CA ILE A 62 20.39 2.16 0.36
C ILE A 62 20.20 0.64 0.51
N ASP A 63 21.30 -0.10 0.41
CA ASP A 63 21.36 -1.57 0.47
C ASP A 63 20.63 -2.33 -0.64
N ASP A 64 19.94 -1.64 -1.56
CA ASP A 64 19.46 -2.27 -2.78
C ASP A 64 20.66 -2.75 -3.61
N ILE A 65 20.52 -3.96 -4.16
CA ILE A 65 21.52 -4.58 -5.01
C ILE A 65 20.93 -4.84 -6.39
N ILE A 66 21.56 -4.30 -7.43
CA ILE A 66 21.15 -4.50 -8.82
C ILE A 66 22.33 -5.02 -9.65
N GLN A 67 22.05 -5.65 -10.78
CA GLN A 67 23.07 -6.02 -11.75
C GLN A 67 22.55 -5.71 -13.16
N PRO A 68 22.87 -4.52 -13.70
CA PRO A 68 22.48 -4.15 -15.05
C PRO A 68 23.04 -5.15 -16.08
N GLY A 69 22.21 -5.52 -17.06
CA GLY A 69 22.65 -6.26 -18.22
C GLY A 69 23.65 -5.47 -19.04
N ILE A 70 24.73 -6.12 -19.45
CA ILE A 70 25.80 -5.51 -20.24
C ILE A 70 26.11 -6.38 -21.46
N THR A 71 26.21 -5.75 -22.63
CA THR A 71 26.62 -6.39 -23.89
C THR A 71 27.81 -5.65 -24.48
N VAL A 72 28.89 -6.38 -24.78
CA VAL A 72 30.04 -5.85 -25.53
C VAL A 72 29.87 -6.22 -26.99
N LEU A 73 30.08 -5.28 -27.90
CA LEU A 73 29.87 -5.45 -29.34
C LEU A 73 31.18 -5.28 -30.11
N ASP A 74 31.35 -6.00 -31.22
CA ASP A 74 32.41 -5.76 -32.20
C ASP A 74 32.08 -4.60 -33.16
N GLY A 75 32.99 -4.29 -34.09
CA GLY A 75 32.81 -3.22 -35.09
C GLY A 75 31.60 -3.41 -36.03
N ASN A 76 31.03 -4.61 -36.10
CA ASN A 76 29.85 -4.94 -36.89
C ASN A 76 28.56 -4.98 -36.04
N GLY A 77 28.64 -4.66 -34.75
CA GLY A 77 27.50 -4.71 -33.83
C GLY A 77 27.14 -6.11 -33.35
N LYS A 78 28.02 -7.12 -33.50
CA LYS A 78 27.80 -8.48 -33.00
C LYS A 78 28.27 -8.58 -31.54
N ALA A 79 27.49 -9.27 -30.72
CA ALA A 79 27.83 -9.52 -29.32
C ALA A 79 29.09 -10.38 -29.15
N LEU A 80 29.96 -9.97 -28.25
CA LEU A 80 31.19 -10.64 -27.86
C LEU A 80 31.03 -11.30 -26.49
N VAL A 81 31.65 -12.48 -26.34
CA VAL A 81 31.60 -13.29 -25.12
C VAL A 81 33.01 -13.61 -24.64
N GLY A 82 33.16 -13.90 -23.34
CA GLY A 82 34.45 -14.28 -22.74
C GLY A 82 35.43 -13.12 -22.53
N LEU A 83 35.00 -11.87 -22.73
CA LEU A 83 35.79 -10.69 -22.41
C LEU A 83 35.71 -10.39 -20.91
N THR A 84 36.82 -9.92 -20.33
CA THR A 84 36.87 -9.47 -18.94
C THR A 84 36.54 -7.99 -18.87
N ILE A 85 35.43 -7.65 -18.22
CA ILE A 85 35.00 -6.27 -18.02
C ILE A 85 35.56 -5.78 -16.68
N THR A 86 36.20 -4.62 -16.70
CA THR A 86 36.64 -3.92 -15.49
C THR A 86 35.58 -2.91 -15.08
N TRP A 87 35.26 -2.89 -13.79
CA TRP A 87 34.23 -2.01 -13.21
C TRP A 87 34.85 -0.98 -12.28
N SER A 88 34.29 0.22 -12.25
CA SER A 88 34.66 1.26 -11.29
C SER A 88 33.46 2.13 -10.92
N SER A 89 33.52 2.70 -9.72
CA SER A 89 32.58 3.72 -9.22
C SER A 89 33.33 5.02 -9.00
N SER A 90 32.77 6.15 -9.44
CA SER A 90 33.36 7.46 -9.18
C SER A 90 33.23 7.89 -7.71
N GLN A 91 32.28 7.31 -6.96
CA GLN A 91 32.04 7.54 -5.53
C GLN A 91 31.55 6.24 -4.87
N SER A 92 32.48 5.36 -4.47
CA SER A 92 32.14 4.05 -3.88
C SER A 92 31.43 4.13 -2.53
N ASN A 93 31.50 5.28 -1.85
CA ASN A 93 30.73 5.55 -0.63
C ASN A 93 29.25 5.84 -0.91
N VAL A 94 28.87 6.18 -2.16
CA VAL A 94 27.48 6.37 -2.58
C VAL A 94 26.93 5.07 -3.15
N ALA A 95 27.60 4.49 -4.15
CA ALA A 95 27.30 3.14 -4.63
C ALA A 95 28.59 2.42 -5.02
N GLU A 96 28.72 1.16 -4.60
CA GLU A 96 29.85 0.30 -4.94
C GLU A 96 29.48 -0.65 -6.08
N VAL A 97 30.46 -1.05 -6.89
CA VAL A 97 30.30 -2.06 -7.94
C VAL A 97 31.37 -3.13 -7.77
N ASN A 98 30.97 -4.40 -7.76
CA ASN A 98 31.91 -5.52 -7.64
C ASN A 98 32.45 -5.97 -9.02
N SER A 99 33.32 -6.97 -9.04
CA SER A 99 33.93 -7.48 -10.27
C SER A 99 32.95 -8.16 -11.24
N SER A 100 31.74 -8.54 -10.79
CA SER A 100 30.70 -9.08 -11.66
C SER A 100 29.72 -8.02 -12.17
N GLY A 101 29.95 -6.74 -11.86
CA GLY A 101 29.07 -5.64 -12.27
C GLY A 101 27.83 -5.47 -11.39
N GLN A 102 27.80 -6.11 -10.22
CA GLN A 102 26.71 -5.96 -9.25
C GLN A 102 26.93 -4.68 -8.45
N ILE A 103 25.93 -3.80 -8.46
CA ILE A 103 25.94 -2.47 -7.86
C ILE A 103 25.15 -2.51 -6.57
N THR A 104 25.72 -1.99 -5.47
CA THR A 104 25.05 -1.88 -4.16
C THR A 104 24.97 -0.41 -3.74
N GLY A 105 23.77 0.08 -3.40
CA GLY A 105 23.59 1.40 -2.82
C GLY A 105 24.14 1.48 -1.40
N LYS A 106 24.90 2.52 -1.05
CA LYS A 106 25.59 2.66 0.25
C LYS A 106 25.18 3.90 1.02
N ALA A 107 25.03 5.04 0.34
CA ALA A 107 24.61 6.29 0.96
C ALA A 107 23.88 7.18 -0.04
N PRO A 108 22.96 8.05 0.39
CA PRO A 108 22.25 8.94 -0.51
C PRO A 108 23.19 9.86 -1.29
N GLY A 109 22.98 9.97 -2.60
CA GLY A 109 23.82 10.77 -3.49
C GLY A 109 23.78 10.28 -4.94
N SER A 110 24.62 10.84 -5.79
CA SER A 110 24.75 10.47 -7.20
C SER A 110 26.17 10.02 -7.50
N THR A 111 26.32 8.91 -8.20
CA THR A 111 27.61 8.40 -8.66
C THR A 111 27.53 7.90 -10.11
N VAL A 112 28.70 7.62 -10.69
CA VAL A 112 28.83 7.08 -12.05
C VAL A 112 29.50 5.72 -11.94
N ILE A 113 28.83 4.70 -12.49
CA ILE A 113 29.39 3.35 -12.63
C ILE A 113 29.88 3.20 -14.05
N GLU A 114 31.17 2.86 -14.21
CA GLU A 114 31.83 2.68 -15.50
C GLU A 114 32.24 1.22 -15.70
N ALA A 115 31.86 0.67 -16.85
CA ALA A 115 32.40 -0.58 -17.38
C ALA A 115 33.46 -0.27 -18.45
N SER A 116 34.56 -1.02 -18.44
CA SER A 116 35.63 -0.88 -19.43
C SER A 116 36.13 -2.23 -19.94
N VAL A 117 36.38 -2.30 -21.25
CA VAL A 117 36.97 -3.45 -21.95
C VAL A 117 37.80 -2.93 -23.12
N ASP A 118 39.03 -3.42 -23.28
CA ASP A 118 39.95 -3.06 -24.36
C ASP A 118 40.09 -1.53 -24.62
N GLY A 119 40.08 -0.74 -23.54
CA GLY A 119 40.18 0.73 -23.59
C GLY A 119 38.88 1.46 -23.89
N ILE A 120 37.81 0.74 -24.24
CA ILE A 120 36.46 1.27 -24.41
C ILE A 120 35.79 1.38 -23.06
N LYS A 121 35.02 2.45 -22.89
CA LYS A 121 34.33 2.77 -21.63
C LYS A 121 32.87 3.13 -21.92
N LYS A 122 31.99 2.70 -21.03
CA LYS A 122 30.60 3.14 -20.99
C LYS A 122 30.18 3.23 -19.55
N SER A 123 29.35 4.21 -19.25
CA SER A 123 28.88 4.45 -17.90
C SER A 123 27.38 4.69 -17.83
N ILE A 124 26.85 4.50 -16.63
CA ILE A 124 25.50 4.85 -16.23
C ILE A 124 25.56 5.73 -14.98
N GLN A 125 24.57 6.62 -14.82
CA GLN A 125 24.36 7.34 -13.57
C GLN A 125 23.59 6.45 -12.60
N VAL A 126 24.03 6.42 -11.35
CA VAL A 126 23.35 5.74 -10.24
C VAL A 126 23.05 6.78 -9.16
N ASP A 127 21.77 6.98 -8.90
CA ASP A 127 21.27 7.82 -7.83
C ASP A 127 20.79 6.92 -6.69
N VAL A 128 21.30 7.16 -5.49
CA VAL A 128 20.94 6.42 -4.28
C VAL A 128 20.09 7.31 -3.39
N PHE A 129 18.96 6.80 -2.91
CA PHE A 129 18.05 7.53 -2.03
C PHE A 129 17.90 6.86 -0.66
N LEU A 130 17.45 7.64 0.32
CA LEU A 130 17.16 7.15 1.66
C LEU A 130 15.85 6.35 1.66
N GLY A 131 15.95 5.04 1.46
CA GLY A 131 14.84 4.11 1.54
C GLY A 131 15.27 2.75 2.08
N ILE A 132 14.31 2.02 2.65
CA ILE A 132 14.49 0.66 3.18
C ILE A 132 13.35 -0.20 2.67
N GLY A 133 13.62 -1.48 2.36
CA GLY A 133 12.60 -2.45 2.01
C GLY A 133 12.97 -3.20 0.74
N GLN A 134 11.95 -3.67 0.03
CA GLN A 134 12.11 -4.47 -1.18
C GLN A 134 11.37 -3.78 -2.33
N GLY A 135 12.09 -3.53 -3.41
CA GLY A 135 11.55 -3.01 -4.65
C GLY A 135 12.14 -3.75 -5.85
N ALA A 136 11.97 -3.16 -7.02
CA ALA A 136 12.43 -3.72 -8.27
C ALA A 136 12.89 -2.59 -9.19
N LEU A 137 13.92 -2.83 -10.00
CA LEU A 137 14.46 -1.79 -10.89
C LEU A 137 13.41 -1.35 -11.94
N GLU A 138 12.49 -2.25 -12.31
CA GLU A 138 11.33 -1.99 -13.16
C GLU A 138 10.38 -0.93 -12.56
N LEU A 139 10.41 -0.76 -11.24
CA LEU A 139 9.57 0.17 -10.50
C LEU A 139 10.34 1.41 -9.98
N GLN A 140 11.59 1.61 -10.40
CA GLN A 140 12.44 2.71 -9.90
C GLN A 140 11.84 4.11 -10.13
N GLU A 141 11.03 4.30 -11.18
CA GLU A 141 10.36 5.58 -11.43
C GLU A 141 9.24 5.86 -10.42
N ILE A 142 8.63 4.81 -9.85
CA ILE A 142 7.69 4.94 -8.73
C ILE A 142 8.44 5.44 -7.49
N ASP A 143 9.58 4.82 -7.17
CA ASP A 143 10.43 5.23 -6.04
C ASP A 143 10.88 6.69 -6.20
N ARG A 144 11.33 7.06 -7.41
CA ARG A 144 11.72 8.43 -7.75
C ARG A 144 10.56 9.41 -7.59
N ALA A 145 9.37 9.06 -8.10
CA ALA A 145 8.19 9.92 -8.00
C ALA A 145 7.78 10.17 -6.54
N VAL A 146 7.82 9.14 -5.69
CA VAL A 146 7.56 9.29 -4.25
C VAL A 146 8.59 10.20 -3.62
N MET A 147 9.88 9.95 -3.81
CA MET A 147 10.94 10.77 -3.20
C MET A 147 10.88 12.23 -3.63
N VAL A 148 10.65 12.51 -4.93
CA VAL A 148 10.45 13.87 -5.45
C VAL A 148 9.23 14.52 -4.80
N TYR A 149 8.14 13.78 -4.66
CA TYR A 149 6.94 14.27 -4.00
C TYR A 149 7.22 14.65 -2.53
N LEU A 150 7.83 13.75 -1.75
CA LEU A 150 8.15 14.00 -0.34
C LEU A 150 9.03 15.24 -0.17
N GLN A 151 10.08 15.37 -0.99
CA GLN A 151 10.98 16.52 -0.98
C GLN A 151 10.24 17.82 -1.33
N SER A 152 9.42 17.81 -2.38
CA SER A 152 8.67 18.99 -2.82
C SER A 152 7.65 19.50 -1.79
N GLN A 153 7.13 18.59 -0.96
CA GLN A 153 6.12 18.88 0.06
C GLN A 153 6.70 19.03 1.47
N GLY A 154 8.03 18.87 1.62
CA GLY A 154 8.70 18.87 2.93
C GLY A 154 8.20 17.75 3.87
N ILE A 155 7.78 16.61 3.32
CA ILE A 155 7.27 15.47 4.08
C ILE A 155 8.47 14.64 4.56
N PRO A 156 8.61 14.39 5.87
CA PRO A 156 9.82 13.74 6.37
C PRO A 156 10.00 12.28 5.96
N GLY A 157 8.90 11.53 5.87
CA GLY A 157 8.96 10.15 5.41
C GLY A 157 7.59 9.49 5.23
N GLY A 158 7.63 8.25 4.74
CA GLY A 158 6.44 7.47 4.46
C GLY A 158 6.76 6.05 4.04
N SER A 159 5.74 5.30 3.66
CA SER A 159 5.85 3.96 3.10
C SER A 159 4.87 3.77 1.95
N LEU A 160 5.26 2.98 0.94
CA LEU A 160 4.44 2.56 -0.19
C LEU A 160 4.46 1.04 -0.27
N ALA A 161 3.27 0.45 -0.47
CA ALA A 161 3.12 -0.93 -0.91
C ALA A 161 2.35 -0.96 -2.23
N VAL A 162 2.79 -1.78 -3.19
CA VAL A 162 2.12 -1.97 -4.48
C VAL A 162 1.93 -3.46 -4.73
N VAL A 163 0.72 -3.82 -5.10
CA VAL A 163 0.30 -5.15 -5.51
C VAL A 163 -0.08 -5.13 -6.99
N LYS A 164 0.32 -6.18 -7.71
CA LYS A 164 -0.17 -6.48 -9.06
C LYS A 164 -0.73 -7.89 -9.09
N ASP A 165 -2.01 -8.00 -9.44
CA ASP A 165 -2.73 -9.28 -9.62
C ASP A 165 -2.58 -10.24 -8.41
N GLY A 166 -2.63 -9.68 -7.20
CA GLY A 166 -2.54 -10.45 -5.96
C GLY A 166 -1.13 -10.57 -5.37
N ARG A 167 -0.07 -10.24 -6.12
CA ARG A 167 1.33 -10.33 -5.67
C ARG A 167 1.84 -8.99 -5.16
N LEU A 168 2.49 -8.95 -4.00
CA LEU A 168 3.17 -7.75 -3.50
C LEU A 168 4.47 -7.55 -4.29
N VAL A 169 4.55 -6.51 -5.10
CA VAL A 169 5.68 -6.27 -6.01
C VAL A 169 6.61 -5.14 -5.55
N LEU A 170 6.12 -4.25 -4.68
CA LEU A 170 6.89 -3.20 -4.03
C LEU A 170 6.45 -3.07 -2.57
N SER A 171 7.43 -2.98 -1.67
CA SER A 171 7.22 -2.73 -0.24
C SER A 171 8.39 -1.88 0.27
N ARG A 172 8.18 -0.57 0.33
CA ARG A 172 9.26 0.41 0.52
C ARG A 172 8.91 1.43 1.60
N GLY A 173 9.89 1.77 2.42
CA GLY A 173 9.90 2.97 3.27
C GLY A 173 10.83 4.03 2.66
N TYR A 174 10.47 5.30 2.88
CA TYR A 174 11.14 6.47 2.30
C TYR A 174 11.39 7.50 3.39
N GLY A 175 12.59 8.07 3.43
CA GLY A 175 12.92 9.12 4.39
C GLY A 175 12.91 8.63 5.84
N TYR A 176 12.40 9.47 6.74
CA TYR A 176 12.43 9.22 8.19
C TYR A 176 11.02 8.98 8.75
N ALA A 177 10.87 7.89 9.49
CA ALA A 177 9.71 7.66 10.35
C ALA A 177 9.70 8.61 11.55
N ASP A 178 10.88 8.94 12.09
CA ASP A 178 11.06 9.96 13.12
C ASP A 178 12.33 10.79 12.83
N PRO A 179 12.19 12.03 12.33
CA PRO A 179 13.33 12.89 12.01
C PRO A 179 14.18 13.29 13.22
N GLN A 180 13.64 13.22 14.45
CA GLN A 180 14.36 13.63 15.65
C GLN A 180 15.32 12.55 16.13
N THR A 181 14.96 11.29 15.95
CA THR A 181 15.83 10.15 16.28
C THR A 181 16.57 9.62 15.05
N GLN A 182 16.32 10.20 13.88
CA GLN A 182 16.79 9.73 12.57
C GLN A 182 16.39 8.28 12.26
N ARG A 183 15.31 7.78 12.89
CA ARG A 183 14.75 6.48 12.56
C ARG A 183 14.20 6.54 11.13
N MET A 184 14.80 5.75 10.24
CA MET A 184 14.34 5.62 8.87
C MET A 184 12.93 5.01 8.82
N ALA A 185 12.17 5.38 7.81
CA ALA A 185 10.92 4.68 7.51
C ALA A 185 11.24 3.39 6.75
N ASP A 186 10.56 2.31 7.14
CA ASP A 186 10.69 0.99 6.54
C ASP A 186 9.31 0.30 6.45
N PRO A 187 9.18 -0.84 5.75
CA PRO A 187 7.91 -1.54 5.59
C PRO A 187 7.19 -2.00 6.87
N SER A 188 7.91 -2.09 8.00
CA SER A 188 7.35 -2.42 9.32
C SER A 188 6.85 -1.20 10.10
N THR A 189 7.21 0.03 9.68
CA THR A 189 6.77 1.25 10.35
C THR A 189 5.25 1.40 10.33
N LEU A 190 4.67 1.69 11.50
CA LEU A 190 3.23 1.93 11.62
C LEU A 190 2.90 3.39 11.34
N PHE A 191 1.83 3.63 10.60
CA PHE A 191 1.28 4.96 10.34
C PHE A 191 -0.22 5.00 10.63
N ARG A 192 -0.73 6.17 11.03
CA ARG A 192 -2.15 6.45 11.17
C ARG A 192 -2.84 6.41 9.81
N TYR A 193 -3.85 5.56 9.70
CA TYR A 193 -4.66 5.42 8.50
C TYR A 193 -5.64 6.58 8.29
N GLY A 194 -5.99 7.30 9.36
CA GLY A 194 -7.06 8.30 9.29
C GLY A 194 -8.30 7.72 8.64
N SER A 195 -8.99 8.50 7.80
CA SER A 195 -10.25 8.07 7.19
C SER A 195 -10.22 6.80 6.33
N VAL A 196 -9.05 6.25 5.98
CA VAL A 196 -8.94 4.87 5.45
C VAL A 196 -9.52 3.83 6.43
N SER A 197 -9.68 4.19 7.69
CA SER A 197 -10.43 3.42 8.70
C SER A 197 -11.89 3.15 8.34
N LYS A 198 -12.52 4.02 7.54
CA LYS A 198 -13.93 3.89 7.16
C LYS A 198 -14.15 2.72 6.18
N PRO A 199 -13.36 2.55 5.11
CA PRO A 199 -13.23 1.30 4.37
C PRO A 199 -13.22 0.03 5.21
N ILE A 200 -12.41 -0.02 6.28
CA ILE A 200 -12.32 -1.18 7.17
C ILE A 200 -13.67 -1.44 7.85
N THR A 201 -14.33 -0.38 8.34
CA THR A 201 -15.69 -0.46 8.89
C THR A 201 -16.70 -0.95 7.85
N SER A 202 -16.59 -0.49 6.60
CA SER A 202 -17.48 -0.94 5.52
C SER A 202 -17.34 -2.43 5.25
N ILE A 203 -16.10 -2.93 5.12
CA ILE A 203 -15.82 -4.36 4.94
C ILE A 203 -16.43 -5.17 6.10
N ALA A 204 -16.24 -4.72 7.34
CA ALA A 204 -16.79 -5.38 8.52
C ALA A 204 -18.34 -5.42 8.50
N VAL A 205 -19.00 -4.32 8.13
CA VAL A 205 -20.45 -4.30 7.97
C VAL A 205 -20.92 -5.26 6.87
N MET A 206 -20.24 -5.32 5.72
CA MET A 206 -20.56 -6.28 4.66
C MET A 206 -20.44 -7.72 5.16
N MET A 207 -19.40 -8.04 5.93
CA MET A 207 -19.25 -9.37 6.53
C MET A 207 -20.41 -9.71 7.47
N LEU A 208 -20.85 -8.76 8.30
CA LEU A 208 -22.01 -8.95 9.19
C LEU A 208 -23.32 -9.07 8.41
N MET A 209 -23.47 -8.39 7.28
CA MET A 209 -24.60 -8.58 6.38
C MET A 209 -24.63 -9.99 5.77
N GLN A 210 -23.48 -10.52 5.34
CA GLN A 210 -23.38 -11.90 4.84
C GLN A 210 -23.76 -12.93 5.91
N GLN A 211 -23.52 -12.61 7.18
CA GLN A 211 -23.92 -13.43 8.34
C GLN A 211 -25.39 -13.24 8.72
N GLY A 212 -26.12 -12.33 8.07
CA GLY A 212 -27.51 -12.01 8.37
C GLY A 212 -27.70 -11.20 9.66
N LEU A 213 -26.63 -10.62 10.21
CA LEU A 213 -26.67 -9.86 11.47
C LEU A 213 -26.98 -8.37 11.28
N LEU A 214 -26.79 -7.84 10.07
CA LEU A 214 -27.10 -6.47 9.69
C LEU A 214 -27.80 -6.40 8.33
N GLN A 215 -28.58 -5.36 8.13
CA GLN A 215 -29.24 -5.01 6.87
C GLN A 215 -29.11 -3.50 6.58
N MET A 216 -29.15 -3.12 5.30
CA MET A 216 -28.94 -1.71 4.90
C MET A 216 -30.03 -0.76 5.39
N ASP A 217 -31.23 -1.27 5.60
CA ASP A 217 -32.42 -0.56 6.08
C ASP A 217 -32.56 -0.55 7.61
N ASP A 218 -31.66 -1.25 8.34
CA ASP A 218 -31.58 -1.20 9.80
C ASP A 218 -31.56 0.25 10.28
N LYS A 219 -32.27 0.53 11.37
CA LYS A 219 -32.43 1.86 11.98
C LYS A 219 -31.53 1.99 13.20
N PRO A 220 -30.28 2.48 13.07
CA PRO A 220 -29.27 2.34 14.11
C PRO A 220 -29.67 3.07 15.40
N PHE A 221 -30.32 4.22 15.32
CA PHE A 221 -30.71 5.01 16.50
C PHE A 221 -31.88 4.42 17.27
N SER A 222 -32.75 3.64 16.62
CA SER A 222 -33.82 2.87 17.27
C SER A 222 -33.26 1.64 17.97
N ILE A 223 -32.34 0.92 17.31
CA ILE A 223 -31.64 -0.25 17.87
C ILE A 223 -30.78 0.17 19.07
N LEU A 224 -30.08 1.30 18.97
CA LEU A 224 -29.22 1.87 20.01
C LEU A 224 -30.00 2.76 21.00
N SER A 225 -31.30 2.52 21.22
CA SER A 225 -32.13 3.33 22.14
C SER A 225 -31.67 3.31 23.60
N HIS A 226 -30.90 2.29 24.01
CA HIS A 226 -30.24 2.22 25.31
C HIS A 226 -29.10 3.26 25.50
N LEU A 227 -28.68 3.93 24.42
CA LEU A 227 -27.76 5.07 24.44
C LEU A 227 -28.50 6.35 24.01
N PRO A 228 -29.44 6.88 24.83
CA PRO A 228 -30.20 8.08 24.49
C PRO A 228 -29.30 9.32 24.50
N VAL A 229 -29.80 10.47 24.08
CA VAL A 229 -29.10 11.76 24.27
C VAL A 229 -28.72 12.01 25.74
N LEU A 230 -27.81 12.94 25.99
CA LEU A 230 -27.47 13.34 27.36
C LEU A 230 -28.66 14.01 28.08
N PRO A 231 -28.75 13.95 29.41
CA PRO A 231 -29.80 14.65 30.15
C PRO A 231 -29.85 16.14 29.82
N GLY A 232 -31.03 16.64 29.47
CA GLY A 232 -31.25 18.05 29.11
C GLY A 232 -31.09 18.36 27.62
N GLU A 233 -30.65 17.41 26.79
CA GLU A 233 -30.61 17.55 25.33
C GLU A 233 -31.88 16.96 24.69
N THR A 234 -32.21 17.43 23.48
CA THR A 234 -33.34 16.93 22.69
C THR A 234 -32.84 16.21 21.45
N GLU A 235 -33.36 15.01 21.21
CA GLU A 235 -33.08 14.24 20.00
C GLU A 235 -33.91 14.78 18.82
N ASP A 236 -33.29 14.90 17.63
CA ASP A 236 -34.02 15.14 16.39
C ASP A 236 -34.82 13.89 16.01
N PRO A 237 -36.17 13.95 15.92
CA PRO A 237 -36.99 12.77 15.70
C PRO A 237 -36.66 12.03 14.40
N ARG A 238 -36.11 12.72 13.40
CA ARG A 238 -35.68 12.14 12.12
C ARG A 238 -34.54 11.13 12.26
N LEU A 239 -33.83 11.11 13.39
CA LEU A 239 -32.79 10.11 13.65
C LEU A 239 -33.34 8.68 13.68
N ASN A 240 -34.61 8.49 14.06
CA ASN A 240 -35.25 7.18 14.02
C ASN A 240 -35.46 6.66 12.58
N ASP A 241 -35.42 7.53 11.58
CA ASP A 241 -35.56 7.17 10.18
C ASP A 241 -34.21 6.95 9.48
N VAL A 242 -33.10 7.33 10.10
CA VAL A 242 -31.75 7.14 9.54
C VAL A 242 -31.47 5.64 9.40
N THR A 243 -31.09 5.21 8.21
CA THR A 243 -30.70 3.81 7.94
C THR A 243 -29.20 3.60 8.05
N LEU A 244 -28.77 2.34 8.21
CA LEU A 244 -27.36 1.95 8.12
C LEU A 244 -26.76 2.36 6.77
N GLU A 245 -27.47 2.19 5.66
CA GLU A 245 -27.01 2.65 4.35
C GLU A 245 -26.69 4.15 4.35
N GLN A 246 -27.55 4.98 4.95
CA GLN A 246 -27.36 6.43 5.02
C GLN A 246 -26.18 6.82 5.92
N LEU A 247 -25.83 6.01 6.92
CA LEU A 247 -24.58 6.20 7.67
C LEU A 247 -23.36 5.93 6.77
N LEU A 248 -23.38 4.83 6.02
CA LEU A 248 -22.25 4.38 5.19
C LEU A 248 -22.04 5.26 3.94
N THR A 249 -23.10 5.85 3.40
CA THR A 249 -23.03 6.77 2.25
C THR A 249 -22.86 8.23 2.64
N HIS A 250 -22.69 8.52 3.94
CA HIS A 250 -22.66 9.88 4.49
C HIS A 250 -23.88 10.72 4.09
N SER A 251 -25.08 10.15 4.10
CA SER A 251 -26.32 10.87 3.77
C SER A 251 -27.29 10.98 4.94
N ALA A 252 -26.81 10.83 6.18
CA ALA A 252 -27.64 10.88 7.38
C ALA A 252 -28.12 12.31 7.75
N GLY A 253 -27.40 13.36 7.33
CA GLY A 253 -27.91 14.74 7.35
C GLY A 253 -27.21 15.75 8.28
N TRP A 254 -26.13 15.42 9.01
CA TRP A 254 -25.48 16.37 9.94
C TRP A 254 -24.69 17.51 9.28
N ASN A 255 -23.79 17.22 8.33
CA ASN A 255 -22.65 18.11 8.08
C ASN A 255 -22.81 19.11 6.92
N THR A 256 -23.91 19.88 6.89
CA THR A 256 -24.00 21.06 6.01
C THR A 256 -23.86 22.37 6.81
N ASN A 257 -24.70 22.59 7.83
CA ASN A 257 -24.61 23.78 8.71
C ASN A 257 -24.63 23.47 10.22
N ARG A 258 -24.80 22.19 10.62
CA ARG A 258 -24.78 21.71 12.01
C ARG A 258 -23.68 20.66 12.18
N ASN A 259 -22.44 21.12 12.34
CA ASN A 259 -21.27 20.23 12.31
C ASN A 259 -21.15 19.39 13.60
N VAL A 260 -21.65 18.14 13.53
CA VAL A 260 -21.60 17.16 14.65
C VAL A 260 -20.16 16.81 15.03
N ASP A 261 -19.28 16.75 14.04
CA ASP A 261 -17.88 16.41 14.22
C ASP A 261 -17.13 17.50 15.00
N ASN A 262 -17.42 18.78 14.75
CA ASN A 262 -16.89 19.90 15.55
C ASN A 262 -17.37 19.85 17.00
N ARG A 263 -18.65 19.53 17.23
CA ARG A 263 -19.20 19.43 18.59
C ARG A 263 -18.53 18.27 19.35
N ILE A 264 -18.37 17.12 18.72
CA ILE A 264 -17.67 15.97 19.31
C ILE A 264 -16.18 16.28 19.53
N TRP A 265 -15.53 16.95 18.58
CA TRP A 265 -14.14 17.40 18.75
C TRP A 265 -13.98 18.31 19.97
N GLN A 266 -14.87 19.28 20.17
CA GLN A 266 -14.87 20.14 21.37
C GLN A 266 -15.01 19.33 22.66
N ALA A 267 -15.93 18.34 22.70
CA ALA A 267 -16.09 17.49 23.87
C ALA A 267 -14.81 16.70 24.19
N VAL A 268 -14.14 16.14 23.18
CA VAL A 268 -12.92 15.37 23.38
C VAL A 268 -11.73 16.27 23.72
N SER A 269 -11.49 17.31 22.94
CA SER A 269 -10.27 18.13 23.06
C SER A 269 -10.34 19.14 24.21
N GLN A 270 -11.50 19.76 24.44
CA GLN A 270 -11.64 20.86 25.41
C GLN A 270 -12.23 20.36 26.73
N LEU A 271 -13.27 19.54 26.67
CA LEU A 271 -13.91 18.99 27.88
C LEU A 271 -13.21 17.72 28.39
N ARG A 272 -12.21 17.23 27.66
CA ARG A 272 -11.44 16.02 27.98
C ARG A 272 -12.31 14.78 28.22
N GLU A 273 -13.45 14.69 27.53
CA GLU A 273 -14.26 13.47 27.58
C GLU A 273 -13.53 12.35 26.84
N ARG A 274 -13.52 11.15 27.44
CA ARG A 274 -12.82 9.95 26.95
C ARG A 274 -13.74 8.74 26.92
N ASP A 275 -14.92 8.83 27.55
CA ASP A 275 -15.95 7.81 27.48
C ASP A 275 -16.63 7.85 26.10
N SER A 276 -16.40 6.78 25.36
CA SER A 276 -16.82 6.66 23.98
C SER A 276 -18.35 6.57 23.85
N GLY A 277 -19.07 6.11 24.89
CA GLY A 277 -20.53 6.11 24.96
C GLY A 277 -21.10 7.51 25.17
N LYS A 278 -20.53 8.31 26.08
CA LYS A 278 -20.91 9.71 26.27
C LYS A 278 -20.62 10.55 25.03
N ILE A 279 -19.48 10.34 24.37
CA ILE A 279 -19.14 10.99 23.09
C ILE A 279 -20.22 10.68 22.04
N PHE A 280 -20.64 9.41 21.93
CA PHE A 280 -21.72 9.03 21.04
C PHE A 280 -23.03 9.77 21.38
N ARG A 281 -23.44 9.74 22.64
CA ARG A 281 -24.67 10.41 23.12
C ARG A 281 -24.64 11.93 22.94
N TYR A 282 -23.45 12.55 22.98
CA TYR A 282 -23.28 13.98 22.71
C TYR A 282 -23.52 14.31 21.23
N GLY A 283 -22.98 13.47 20.32
CA GLY A 283 -23.25 13.58 18.88
C GLY A 283 -24.72 13.36 18.54
N ARG A 284 -25.38 12.43 19.23
CA ARG A 284 -26.82 12.13 19.08
C ARG A 284 -27.70 13.35 19.38
N GLY A 285 -27.26 14.27 20.23
CA GLY A 285 -27.95 15.53 20.53
C GLY A 285 -27.76 16.63 19.47
N VAL A 286 -27.03 16.38 18.38
CA VAL A 286 -26.88 17.34 17.28
C VAL A 286 -28.00 17.13 16.26
N ALA A 287 -28.84 18.14 16.10
CA ALA A 287 -29.92 18.14 15.12
C ALA A 287 -29.39 17.99 13.68
N LEU A 288 -30.16 17.30 12.83
CA LEU A 288 -29.81 17.12 11.42
C LEU A 288 -30.02 18.43 10.66
N SER A 289 -29.09 18.76 9.77
CA SER A 289 -29.22 19.88 8.86
C SER A 289 -30.19 19.61 7.70
N THR A 290 -30.22 18.38 7.20
CA THR A 290 -31.08 17.95 6.07
C THR A 290 -31.82 16.67 6.42
N ASN A 291 -32.83 16.32 5.62
CA ASN A 291 -33.49 15.03 5.78
C ASN A 291 -32.52 13.88 5.42
N PRO A 292 -32.58 12.74 6.14
CA PRO A 292 -31.77 11.58 5.79
C PRO A 292 -32.03 11.10 4.36
N GLY A 293 -30.97 10.67 3.68
CA GLY A 293 -31.01 10.09 2.33
C GLY A 293 -31.09 11.08 1.18
N THR A 294 -31.15 12.40 1.43
CA THR A 294 -31.37 13.38 0.34
C THR A 294 -30.08 13.85 -0.34
N GLN A 295 -28.93 13.80 0.35
CA GLN A 295 -27.65 14.27 -0.18
C GLN A 295 -26.46 13.74 0.60
N TYR A 296 -25.29 13.76 -0.03
CA TYR A 296 -24.00 13.52 0.62
C TYR A 296 -23.58 14.69 1.52
N ALA A 297 -23.19 14.38 2.75
CA ALA A 297 -22.56 15.26 3.73
C ALA A 297 -21.65 14.43 4.65
N TYR A 298 -20.35 14.40 4.32
CA TYR A 298 -19.33 13.62 5.04
C TYR A 298 -19.44 13.77 6.56
N SER A 299 -19.42 12.66 7.32
CA SER A 299 -19.51 12.66 8.78
C SER A 299 -18.70 11.55 9.45
N ASN A 300 -17.80 11.91 10.37
CA ASN A 300 -17.10 10.92 11.19
C ASN A 300 -18.04 10.29 12.21
N TYR A 301 -18.98 11.08 12.76
CA TYR A 301 -20.01 10.58 13.66
C TYR A 301 -20.88 9.49 13.03
N ALA A 302 -21.19 9.58 11.73
CA ALA A 302 -21.92 8.51 11.04
C ALA A 302 -21.17 7.17 11.09
N THR A 303 -19.83 7.17 10.95
CA THR A 303 -19.01 5.96 11.09
C THR A 303 -19.01 5.43 12.52
N LYS A 304 -18.95 6.32 13.51
CA LYS A 304 -19.05 5.93 14.92
C LYS A 304 -20.39 5.26 15.22
N ALA A 305 -21.48 5.78 14.67
CA ALA A 305 -22.81 5.17 14.83
C ALA A 305 -22.88 3.78 14.20
N ALA A 306 -22.27 3.58 13.03
CA ALA A 306 -22.17 2.25 12.41
C ALA A 306 -21.33 1.29 13.27
N ALA A 307 -20.19 1.73 13.81
CA ALA A 307 -19.37 0.94 14.72
C ALA A 307 -20.13 0.55 16.01
N ARG A 308 -20.92 1.47 16.59
CA ARG A 308 -21.78 1.16 17.75
C ARG A 308 -22.85 0.13 17.45
N LEU A 309 -23.45 0.21 16.27
CA LEU A 309 -24.41 -0.80 15.84
C LEU A 309 -23.72 -2.17 15.72
N MET A 310 -22.51 -2.23 15.16
CA MET A 310 -21.73 -3.47 15.09
C MET A 310 -21.45 -4.03 16.49
N GLU A 311 -21.02 -3.20 17.44
CA GLU A 311 -20.78 -3.64 18.83
C GLU A 311 -22.04 -4.22 19.46
N PHE A 312 -23.19 -3.59 19.24
CA PHE A 312 -24.46 -4.05 19.76
C PHE A 312 -24.86 -5.43 19.20
N VAL A 313 -24.80 -5.62 17.88
CA VAL A 313 -25.23 -6.89 17.26
C VAL A 313 -24.23 -8.04 17.47
N THR A 314 -22.96 -7.73 17.70
CA THR A 314 -21.90 -8.73 17.94
C THR A 314 -21.61 -8.99 19.41
N SER A 315 -22.11 -8.13 20.31
CA SER A 315 -21.73 -8.13 21.73
C SER A 315 -20.21 -8.10 21.99
N THR A 316 -19.44 -7.58 21.04
CA THR A 316 -17.97 -7.50 21.06
C THR A 316 -17.56 -6.07 20.75
N GLY A 317 -16.48 -5.56 21.38
CA GLY A 317 -15.96 -4.23 21.06
C GLY A 317 -15.52 -4.13 19.59
N TYR A 318 -15.72 -2.96 18.97
CA TYR A 318 -15.48 -2.78 17.53
C TYR A 318 -14.05 -3.15 17.12
N GLU A 319 -13.05 -2.64 17.85
CA GLU A 319 -11.64 -2.88 17.54
C GLU A 319 -11.32 -4.38 17.59
N GLU A 320 -11.80 -5.06 18.62
CA GLU A 320 -11.54 -6.49 18.83
C GLU A 320 -12.23 -7.35 17.78
N TRP A 321 -13.48 -7.02 17.43
CA TRP A 321 -14.21 -7.74 16.41
C TRP A 321 -13.52 -7.60 15.04
N VAL A 322 -13.12 -6.40 14.66
CA VAL A 322 -12.43 -6.15 13.38
C VAL A 322 -11.08 -6.87 13.35
N LYS A 323 -10.28 -6.80 14.43
CA LYS A 323 -9.00 -7.53 14.50
C LYS A 323 -9.19 -9.03 14.32
N THR A 324 -10.16 -9.61 15.03
CA THR A 324 -10.40 -11.06 15.03
C THR A 324 -10.98 -11.57 13.71
N ASN A 325 -11.92 -10.82 13.12
CA ASN A 325 -12.72 -11.33 12.00
C ASN A 325 -12.26 -10.80 10.63
N VAL A 326 -11.57 -9.64 10.59
CA VAL A 326 -11.12 -9.03 9.34
C VAL A 326 -9.62 -9.21 9.16
N PHE A 327 -8.81 -8.84 10.16
CA PHE A 327 -7.35 -8.82 10.01
C PHE A 327 -6.69 -10.19 10.24
N LEU A 328 -7.04 -10.86 11.34
CA LEU A 328 -6.40 -12.12 11.72
C LEU A 328 -6.54 -13.24 10.68
N PRO A 329 -7.68 -13.44 9.98
CA PRO A 329 -7.79 -14.46 8.93
C PRO A 329 -6.87 -14.20 7.73
N LEU A 330 -6.39 -12.96 7.58
CA LEU A 330 -5.42 -12.57 6.56
C LEU A 330 -3.98 -12.62 7.09
N GLY A 331 -3.75 -13.02 8.34
CA GLY A 331 -2.44 -12.97 9.01
C GLY A 331 -2.03 -11.57 9.47
N ILE A 332 -2.90 -10.56 9.35
CA ILE A 332 -2.59 -9.18 9.74
C ILE A 332 -2.71 -9.06 11.26
N THR A 333 -1.58 -8.89 11.95
CA THR A 333 -1.50 -8.86 13.43
C THR A 333 -1.06 -7.52 14.02
N HIS A 334 -0.56 -6.60 13.20
CA HIS A 334 0.04 -5.33 13.67
C HIS A 334 -0.95 -4.16 13.70
N VAL A 335 -2.11 -4.30 13.06
CA VAL A 335 -3.13 -3.25 12.97
C VAL A 335 -3.89 -3.12 14.30
N LYS A 336 -3.94 -1.91 14.84
CA LYS A 336 -4.54 -1.57 16.15
C LYS A 336 -4.97 -0.12 16.22
N PHE A 337 -5.75 0.26 17.23
CA PHE A 337 -6.01 1.67 17.49
C PHE A 337 -4.76 2.37 18.07
N GLY A 338 -4.36 3.45 17.41
CA GLY A 338 -3.27 4.31 17.89
C GLY A 338 -3.66 5.14 19.12
N LYS A 339 -2.66 5.76 19.73
CA LYS A 339 -2.82 6.64 20.89
C LYS A 339 -2.43 8.08 20.54
N THR A 340 -3.02 9.03 21.25
CA THR A 340 -2.73 10.46 21.03
C THR A 340 -1.42 10.86 21.71
N ALA A 341 -1.27 10.53 23.00
CA ALA A 341 -0.09 10.91 23.78
C ALA A 341 1.17 10.23 23.25
N LEU A 342 2.26 11.00 23.12
CA LEU A 342 3.56 10.46 22.68
C LEU A 342 4.07 9.34 23.61
N SER A 343 3.77 9.39 24.91
CA SER A 343 4.16 8.37 25.89
C SER A 343 3.48 7.02 25.68
N ASP A 344 2.30 7.03 25.07
CA ASP A 344 1.44 5.84 24.89
C ASP A 344 1.47 5.34 23.44
N ARG A 345 2.18 6.07 22.58
CA ARG A 345 2.36 5.73 21.16
C ARG A 345 3.11 4.42 21.03
N ASP A 346 2.75 3.65 20.02
CA ASP A 346 3.53 2.47 19.69
C ASP A 346 4.98 2.83 19.31
N PRO A 347 6.01 2.08 19.75
CA PRO A 347 7.40 2.35 19.40
C PRO A 347 7.69 2.31 17.89
N ASP A 348 6.96 1.48 17.14
CA ASP A 348 7.14 1.33 15.70
C ASP A 348 6.33 2.37 14.90
N GLU A 349 5.43 3.10 15.57
CA GLU A 349 4.65 4.18 14.95
C GLU A 349 5.51 5.39 14.61
N ALA A 350 5.32 5.91 13.40
CA ALA A 350 5.97 7.11 12.92
C ALA A 350 5.64 8.33 13.80
N ARG A 351 6.52 9.33 13.78
CA ARG A 351 6.28 10.63 14.42
C ARG A 351 5.72 11.62 13.42
N TYR A 352 4.60 12.24 13.77
CA TYR A 352 3.86 13.08 12.85
C TYR A 352 4.26 14.55 12.97
N HIS A 353 4.23 15.22 11.82
CA HIS A 353 4.51 16.63 11.70
C HIS A 353 3.42 17.26 10.82
N ARG A 354 2.88 18.41 11.22
CA ARG A 354 2.06 19.22 10.32
C ARG A 354 2.96 20.21 9.60
N ALA A 355 2.58 20.55 8.36
CA ALA A 355 3.36 21.47 7.52
C ALA A 355 3.57 22.87 8.13
N ASN A 356 2.70 23.29 9.07
CA ASN A 356 2.84 24.53 9.82
C ASN A 356 3.78 24.42 11.05
N GLY A 357 4.49 23.30 11.20
CA GLY A 357 5.39 23.03 12.32
C GLY A 357 4.71 22.47 13.58
N TYR A 358 3.38 22.38 13.61
CA TYR A 358 2.66 21.79 14.74
C TYR A 358 2.94 20.30 14.86
N ARG A 359 3.26 19.86 16.08
CA ARG A 359 3.45 18.44 16.40
C ARG A 359 2.27 17.94 17.23
N PRO A 360 1.62 16.87 16.78
CA PRO A 360 0.46 16.30 17.44
C PRO A 360 0.85 15.32 18.57
N ASP A 361 1.85 15.70 19.36
CA ASP A 361 2.40 14.87 20.43
C ASP A 361 1.72 15.17 21.79
N ILE A 362 0.66 15.98 21.78
CA ILE A 362 -0.09 16.38 22.98
C ILE A 362 -1.32 15.49 23.19
N ASP A 363 -1.62 15.13 24.42
CA ASP A 363 -2.83 14.34 24.74
C ASP A 363 -4.10 15.21 24.69
N ASP A 364 -4.55 15.54 23.48
CA ASP A 364 -5.83 16.19 23.21
C ASP A 364 -6.97 15.18 22.93
N GLY A 365 -6.67 13.87 22.96
CA GLY A 365 -7.63 12.82 22.67
C GLY A 365 -7.98 12.64 21.19
N ALA A 366 -7.19 13.15 20.23
CA ALA A 366 -7.44 12.99 18.79
C ALA A 366 -7.77 11.56 18.35
N MET A 367 -7.00 10.56 18.80
CA MET A 367 -7.25 9.15 18.46
C MET A 367 -8.51 8.59 19.14
N ILE A 368 -9.02 9.19 20.21
CA ILE A 368 -10.33 8.84 20.78
C ILE A 368 -11.44 9.52 20.00
N TYR A 369 -11.22 10.78 19.60
CA TYR A 369 -12.12 11.51 18.71
C TYR A 369 -12.30 10.80 17.37
N TYR A 370 -11.27 10.20 16.78
CA TYR A 370 -11.43 9.51 15.50
C TYR A 370 -12.11 8.14 15.64
N ASP A 371 -11.72 7.31 16.61
CA ASP A 371 -12.24 5.95 16.82
C ASP A 371 -12.28 5.13 15.50
N ALA A 372 -13.29 4.29 15.27
CA ALA A 372 -13.59 3.59 14.02
C ALA A 372 -13.53 4.45 12.74
N SER A 373 -13.66 5.78 12.86
CA SER A 373 -13.61 6.68 11.72
C SER A 373 -12.19 7.08 11.31
N GLY A 374 -11.17 6.84 12.14
CA GLY A 374 -9.80 7.27 11.81
C GLY A 374 -8.64 6.78 12.67
N SER A 375 -8.85 5.90 13.63
CA SER A 375 -7.84 5.60 14.66
C SER A 375 -6.95 4.40 14.41
N TRP A 376 -7.18 3.65 13.34
CA TRP A 376 -6.31 2.55 12.99
C TRP A 376 -4.90 3.06 12.67
N ILE A 377 -3.89 2.40 13.23
CA ILE A 377 -2.50 2.47 12.81
C ILE A 377 -2.09 1.12 12.23
N GLY A 378 -1.19 1.11 11.26
CA GLY A 378 -0.65 -0.11 10.66
C GLY A 378 0.31 0.17 9.51
N ARG A 379 0.65 -0.87 8.75
CA ARG A 379 1.63 -0.81 7.66
C ARG A 379 0.95 -0.69 6.30
N ALA A 380 1.65 -0.13 5.32
CA ALA A 380 1.14 -0.06 3.93
C ALA A 380 0.84 -1.46 3.37
N VAL A 381 1.68 -2.45 3.70
CA VAL A 381 1.51 -3.86 3.32
C VAL A 381 0.23 -4.50 3.89
N ASP A 382 -0.24 -4.05 5.06
CA ASP A 382 -1.47 -4.57 5.68
C ASP A 382 -2.71 -4.10 4.90
N LEU A 383 -2.72 -2.85 4.42
CA LEU A 383 -3.85 -2.30 3.66
C LEU A 383 -4.00 -2.95 2.28
N VAL A 384 -2.89 -3.15 1.55
CA VAL A 384 -2.96 -3.83 0.24
C VAL A 384 -3.30 -5.32 0.40
N ARG A 385 -2.86 -5.96 1.50
CA ARG A 385 -3.26 -7.33 1.82
C ARG A 385 -4.73 -7.43 2.21
N LEU A 386 -5.25 -6.47 2.96
CA LEU A 386 -6.68 -6.38 3.26
C LEU A 386 -7.50 -6.39 1.98
N LEU A 387 -7.12 -5.60 0.96
CA LEU A 387 -7.84 -5.53 -0.31
C LEU A 387 -7.71 -6.79 -1.16
N ASN A 388 -6.55 -7.46 -1.13
CA ASN A 388 -6.47 -8.82 -1.66
C ASN A 388 -7.43 -9.78 -0.94
N GLY A 389 -7.50 -9.70 0.39
CA GLY A 389 -8.38 -10.51 1.22
C GLY A 389 -9.87 -10.26 0.95
N VAL A 390 -10.27 -9.02 0.66
CA VAL A 390 -11.66 -8.70 0.27
C VAL A 390 -12.08 -9.51 -0.96
N GLU A 391 -11.21 -9.64 -1.95
CA GLU A 391 -11.50 -10.32 -3.22
C GLU A 391 -11.01 -11.78 -3.27
N GLY A 392 -10.29 -12.28 -2.26
CA GLY A 392 -9.69 -13.61 -2.26
C GLY A 392 -8.52 -13.77 -3.25
N LYS A 393 -7.71 -12.72 -3.43
CA LYS A 393 -6.52 -12.72 -4.30
C LYS A 393 -5.27 -13.21 -3.56
N GLY A 394 -4.24 -13.62 -4.31
CA GLY A 394 -2.96 -14.03 -3.73
C GLY A 394 -3.07 -15.30 -2.87
N GLY A 395 -3.97 -16.22 -3.22
CA GLY A 395 -4.20 -17.47 -2.47
C GLY A 395 -5.04 -17.32 -1.19
N LEU A 396 -5.53 -16.11 -0.87
CA LEU A 396 -6.38 -15.85 0.28
C LEU A 396 -7.82 -16.31 0.03
N GLN A 397 -8.52 -16.72 1.11
CA GLN A 397 -9.96 -16.89 1.05
C GLN A 397 -10.66 -15.52 1.02
N PRO A 398 -11.69 -15.33 0.19
CA PRO A 398 -12.38 -14.04 0.09
C PRO A 398 -13.16 -13.72 1.37
N LEU A 399 -12.94 -12.53 1.93
CA LEU A 399 -13.75 -12.01 3.03
C LEU A 399 -15.17 -11.66 2.57
N LEU A 400 -15.29 -11.11 1.35
CA LEU A 400 -16.55 -10.69 0.76
C LEU A 400 -16.89 -11.50 -0.49
N THR A 401 -18.17 -11.81 -0.64
CA THR A 401 -18.79 -12.31 -1.86
C THR A 401 -18.88 -11.21 -2.91
N ASN A 402 -18.96 -11.57 -4.20
CA ASN A 402 -19.17 -10.62 -5.29
C ASN A 402 -20.41 -9.74 -5.05
N GLN A 403 -21.52 -10.33 -4.57
CA GLN A 403 -22.73 -9.59 -4.23
C GLN A 403 -22.49 -8.53 -3.14
N SER A 404 -21.69 -8.86 -2.11
CA SER A 404 -21.36 -7.89 -1.06
C SER A 404 -20.46 -6.76 -1.58
N ILE A 405 -19.53 -7.07 -2.50
CA ILE A 405 -18.71 -6.05 -3.17
C ILE A 405 -19.59 -5.13 -4.05
N GLU A 406 -20.57 -5.69 -4.77
CA GLU A 406 -21.53 -4.91 -5.56
C GLU A 406 -22.34 -3.96 -4.67
N ILE A 407 -22.86 -4.43 -3.53
CA ILE A 407 -23.58 -3.60 -2.55
C ILE A 407 -22.66 -2.51 -1.97
N MET A 408 -21.43 -2.88 -1.57
CA MET A 408 -20.44 -1.97 -1.01
C MET A 408 -20.08 -0.84 -1.98
N THR A 409 -20.02 -1.15 -3.27
CA THR A 409 -19.66 -0.19 -4.32
C THR A 409 -20.87 0.42 -5.03
N GLN A 410 -22.09 0.13 -4.57
CA GLN A 410 -23.32 0.58 -5.24
C GLN A 410 -23.51 2.10 -5.15
N ARG A 411 -23.69 2.74 -6.32
CA ARG A 411 -24.00 4.17 -6.44
C ARG A 411 -25.29 4.52 -5.68
N PRO A 412 -25.24 5.46 -4.72
CA PRO A 412 -26.45 5.95 -4.06
C PRO A 412 -27.36 6.71 -5.04
N GLY A 413 -28.68 6.56 -4.88
CA GLY A 413 -29.67 7.12 -5.82
C GLY A 413 -29.73 8.66 -5.90
N PHE A 414 -29.15 9.37 -4.92
CA PHE A 414 -29.03 10.83 -4.94
C PHE A 414 -27.84 11.36 -5.75
N TYR A 415 -26.95 10.48 -6.25
CA TYR A 415 -25.92 10.86 -7.22
C TYR A 415 -26.46 10.81 -8.66
N PRO A 416 -25.94 11.66 -9.57
CA PRO A 416 -26.18 11.49 -11.01
C PRO A 416 -25.80 10.09 -11.50
N SER A 417 -26.38 9.64 -12.61
CA SER A 417 -26.17 8.29 -13.16
C SER A 417 -24.74 8.03 -13.67
N SER A 418 -23.97 9.08 -13.94
CA SER A 418 -22.58 9.03 -14.44
C SER A 418 -21.61 9.76 -13.51
N GLY A 419 -20.30 9.63 -13.78
CA GLY A 419 -19.23 10.27 -13.02
C GLY A 419 -18.84 9.51 -11.74
N ASN A 420 -17.86 10.05 -11.00
CA ASN A 420 -17.41 9.48 -9.73
C ASN A 420 -18.44 9.71 -8.63
N TYR A 421 -18.47 8.83 -7.63
CA TYR A 421 -19.41 8.90 -6.51
C TYR A 421 -18.79 8.32 -5.24
N TYR A 422 -19.49 8.47 -4.12
CA TYR A 422 -19.11 7.85 -2.87
C TYR A 422 -20.13 6.78 -2.49
N ALA A 423 -19.68 5.57 -2.18
CA ALA A 423 -20.51 4.42 -1.85
C ALA A 423 -19.94 3.68 -0.65
N LYS A 424 -20.73 3.62 0.43
CA LYS A 424 -20.46 2.85 1.64
C LYS A 424 -18.99 2.94 2.09
N TYR A 425 -18.55 4.16 2.37
CA TYR A 425 -17.17 4.51 2.73
C TYR A 425 -16.07 4.30 1.69
N TRP A 426 -16.43 4.23 0.42
CA TRP A 426 -15.48 4.20 -0.70
C TRP A 426 -15.74 5.34 -1.67
N SER A 427 -14.67 5.99 -2.12
CA SER A 427 -14.74 6.74 -3.38
C SER A 427 -14.69 5.74 -4.52
N VAL A 428 -15.63 5.84 -5.46
CA VAL A 428 -15.74 4.90 -6.59
C VAL A 428 -15.65 5.65 -7.91
N ASN A 429 -14.72 5.20 -8.74
CA ASN A 429 -14.47 5.74 -10.07
C ASN A 429 -14.74 4.63 -11.10
N PRO A 430 -15.88 4.70 -11.82
CA PRO A 430 -16.12 3.85 -12.97
C PRO A 430 -15.08 4.08 -14.07
N VAL A 431 -14.49 3.01 -14.59
CA VAL A 431 -13.51 3.03 -15.69
C VAL A 431 -13.84 1.96 -16.72
N SER A 432 -13.20 2.02 -17.89
CA SER A 432 -13.27 0.92 -18.86
C SER A 432 -12.71 -0.35 -18.20
N GLY A 433 -13.53 -1.40 -18.11
CA GLY A 433 -13.13 -2.68 -17.50
C GLY A 433 -13.47 -2.86 -16.01
N GLY A 434 -14.13 -1.89 -15.35
CA GLY A 434 -14.66 -2.11 -14.01
C GLY A 434 -14.69 -0.85 -13.13
N LEU A 435 -14.47 -1.05 -11.83
CA LEU A 435 -14.46 0.01 -10.83
C LEU A 435 -13.08 0.14 -10.18
N ASN A 436 -12.59 1.37 -10.08
CA ASN A 436 -11.58 1.71 -9.09
C ASN A 436 -12.31 2.13 -7.82
N TRP A 437 -11.84 1.67 -6.67
CA TRP A 437 -12.35 2.06 -5.37
C TRP A 437 -11.19 2.40 -4.45
N HIS A 438 -11.28 3.56 -3.81
CA HIS A 438 -10.18 4.16 -3.05
C HIS A 438 -10.69 5.01 -1.89
N HIS A 439 -9.78 5.32 -0.97
CA HIS A 439 -10.05 6.26 0.10
C HIS A 439 -8.76 6.90 0.59
N ALA A 440 -8.82 8.19 0.87
CA ALA A 440 -7.73 8.94 1.47
C ALA A 440 -8.07 9.33 2.91
N GLY A 441 -7.09 9.19 3.78
CA GLY A 441 -7.17 9.46 5.20
C GLY A 441 -6.26 10.60 5.62
N LEU A 442 -6.79 11.45 6.50
CA LEU A 442 -6.04 12.43 7.27
C LEU A 442 -6.36 12.21 8.74
N ALA A 443 -5.33 12.05 9.56
CA ALA A 443 -5.46 12.02 11.00
C ALA A 443 -4.24 12.66 11.61
N ASP A 444 -4.44 13.86 12.14
CA ASP A 444 -3.51 14.45 13.10
C ASP A 444 -2.05 14.47 12.60
N GLY A 445 -1.84 15.14 11.47
CA GLY A 445 -0.53 15.22 10.81
C GLY A 445 -0.19 14.01 9.94
N ALA A 446 -0.94 12.91 9.97
CA ALA A 446 -0.73 11.79 9.05
C ALA A 446 -1.48 11.97 7.73
N PHE A 447 -1.03 11.26 6.70
CA PHE A 447 -1.80 11.02 5.48
C PHE A 447 -1.73 9.55 5.09
N ALA A 448 -2.84 9.02 4.60
CA ALA A 448 -2.93 7.71 4.01
C ALA A 448 -3.72 7.80 2.71
N ASP A 449 -3.38 6.99 1.72
CA ASP A 449 -4.23 6.76 0.56
C ASP A 449 -4.15 5.29 0.17
N VAL A 450 -5.29 4.70 -0.16
CA VAL A 450 -5.38 3.30 -0.58
C VAL A 450 -6.26 3.19 -1.81
N TRP A 451 -5.79 2.45 -2.80
CA TRP A 451 -6.46 2.27 -4.08
C TRP A 451 -6.51 0.80 -4.45
N ARG A 452 -7.69 0.31 -4.83
CA ARG A 452 -7.89 -0.91 -5.63
C ARG A 452 -8.30 -0.48 -7.03
N MET A 453 -7.49 -0.79 -8.03
CA MET A 453 -7.74 -0.43 -9.44
C MET A 453 -8.25 -1.64 -10.26
N ALA A 454 -9.09 -1.36 -11.25
CA ALA A 454 -9.71 -2.37 -12.10
C ALA A 454 -8.71 -3.19 -12.94
N ASN A 455 -7.53 -2.64 -13.22
CA ASN A 455 -6.45 -3.30 -13.96
C ASN A 455 -5.61 -4.26 -13.10
N GLY A 456 -6.04 -4.58 -11.88
CA GLY A 456 -5.36 -5.50 -10.98
C GLY A 456 -4.23 -4.87 -10.16
N VAL A 457 -4.00 -3.56 -10.29
CA VAL A 457 -3.10 -2.83 -9.40
C VAL A 457 -3.83 -2.47 -8.11
N THR A 458 -3.16 -2.62 -6.97
CA THR A 458 -3.60 -2.09 -5.68
C THR A 458 -2.41 -1.43 -5.01
N TYR A 459 -2.58 -0.26 -4.39
CA TYR A 459 -1.48 0.38 -3.66
C TYR A 459 -1.96 1.08 -2.40
N ALA A 460 -1.05 1.24 -1.45
CA ALA A 460 -1.24 2.05 -0.26
C ALA A 460 -0.01 2.92 -0.01
N ILE A 461 -0.20 4.24 0.15
CA ILE A 461 0.85 5.18 0.54
C ILE A 461 0.50 5.81 1.89
N LEU A 462 1.44 5.76 2.83
CA LEU A 462 1.29 6.25 4.20
C LEU A 462 2.40 7.25 4.51
N LEU A 463 2.05 8.43 5.02
CA LEU A 463 2.98 9.55 5.23
C LEU A 463 2.85 10.06 6.66
N ASN A 464 3.99 10.44 7.26
CA ASN A 464 4.02 11.06 8.59
C ASN A 464 3.86 12.60 8.56
N GLN A 465 3.48 13.15 7.42
CA GLN A 465 3.01 14.53 7.28
C GLN A 465 1.86 14.59 6.27
N SER A 466 0.76 15.22 6.66
CA SER A 466 -0.32 15.57 5.75
C SER A 466 0.19 16.54 4.68
N PRO A 467 -0.02 16.27 3.38
CA PRO A 467 0.47 17.16 2.33
C PRO A 467 -0.09 18.59 2.47
N PRO A 468 0.77 19.63 2.43
CA PRO A 468 0.30 21.02 2.34
C PRO A 468 -0.25 21.38 0.96
N GLY A 469 0.19 20.66 -0.09
CA GLY A 469 -0.26 20.82 -1.46
C GLY A 469 -1.15 19.67 -1.96
N PRO A 470 -1.13 19.39 -3.27
CA PRO A 470 -1.87 18.27 -3.85
C PRO A 470 -1.51 16.94 -3.18
N ARG A 471 -2.49 16.05 -3.06
CA ARG A 471 -2.27 14.66 -2.60
C ARG A 471 -1.38 13.92 -3.61
N PRO A 472 -0.59 12.92 -3.17
CA PRO A 472 0.16 12.10 -4.11
C PRO A 472 -0.82 11.35 -5.02
N ASP A 473 -0.53 11.32 -6.32
CA ASP A 473 -1.28 10.53 -7.29
C ASP A 473 -0.31 9.64 -8.06
N LEU A 474 -0.33 8.34 -7.74
CA LEU A 474 0.50 7.34 -8.40
C LEU A 474 -0.26 6.61 -9.52
N THR A 475 -1.55 6.90 -9.72
CA THR A 475 -2.41 6.10 -10.60
C THR A 475 -1.95 6.13 -12.06
N SER A 476 -1.61 7.30 -12.59
CA SER A 476 -1.11 7.43 -13.96
C SER A 476 0.22 6.70 -14.16
N LEU A 477 1.15 6.82 -13.22
CA LEU A 477 2.47 6.19 -13.30
C LEU A 477 2.35 4.67 -13.20
N LEU A 478 1.56 4.17 -12.24
CA LEU A 478 1.28 2.73 -12.10
C LEU A 478 0.56 2.16 -13.34
N ASN A 479 -0.33 2.93 -13.98
CA ASN A 479 -0.96 2.53 -15.24
C ASN A 479 0.02 2.44 -16.42
N SER A 480 1.13 3.19 -16.38
CA SER A 480 2.15 3.15 -17.44
C SER A 480 3.17 2.01 -17.30
N VAL A 481 3.17 1.30 -16.16
CA VAL A 481 4.09 0.16 -15.96
C VAL A 481 3.67 -0.98 -16.89
N SER A 482 4.53 -1.27 -17.88
CA SER A 482 4.35 -2.37 -18.82
C SER A 482 4.99 -3.68 -18.36
N ASN A 483 6.12 -3.58 -17.65
CA ASN A 483 6.89 -4.73 -17.15
C ASN A 483 6.78 -4.76 -15.63
N TRP A 484 5.98 -5.69 -15.11
CA TRP A 484 5.80 -5.86 -13.68
C TRP A 484 6.76 -6.94 -13.14
N PRO A 485 7.33 -6.76 -11.94
CA PRO A 485 8.14 -7.80 -11.31
C PRO A 485 7.33 -9.10 -11.14
N GLU A 486 7.98 -10.25 -11.25
CA GLU A 486 7.33 -11.57 -11.13
C GLU A 486 7.27 -12.10 -9.70
N HIS A 487 8.06 -11.54 -8.78
CA HIS A 487 8.08 -11.96 -7.39
C HIS A 487 6.78 -11.61 -6.64
N ASP A 488 6.62 -12.23 -5.47
CA ASP A 488 5.63 -11.87 -4.47
C ASP A 488 6.34 -11.71 -3.13
N LEU A 489 6.28 -10.51 -2.56
CA LEU A 489 6.94 -10.18 -1.31
C LEU A 489 6.07 -10.50 -0.08
N PHE A 490 4.83 -10.98 -0.23
CA PHE A 490 3.97 -11.25 0.94
C PHE A 490 4.56 -12.29 1.90
N ASP A 491 5.29 -13.27 1.41
CA ASP A 491 5.92 -14.32 2.23
C ASP A 491 6.99 -13.76 3.19
N SER A 492 7.51 -12.55 2.93
CA SER A 492 8.39 -11.84 3.86
C SER A 492 7.67 -11.28 5.08
N TYR A 493 6.32 -11.29 5.11
CA TYR A 493 5.51 -10.57 6.10
C TYR A 493 4.45 -11.40 6.83
N TYR A 494 4.02 -12.56 6.31
CA TYR A 494 2.83 -13.30 6.80
C TYR A 494 3.00 -14.81 6.88
#